data_AF-A0A963CWS0-F1
#
_entry.id   AF-A0A963CWS0-F1
#
_cell.length_a   1.000
_cell.length_b   1.000
_cell.length_c   1.000
_cell.angle_alpha   90.00
_cell.angle_beta   90.00
_cell.angle_gamma   90.00
#
_symmetry.space_group_name_H-M   'P 1'
#
loop_
_entity.id
_entity.type
_entity.pdbx_description
1 polymer ?
#
loop_
_entity_poly.entity_id
_entity_poly.type
_entity_poly.pdbx_seq_one_letter_code
_entity_poly.pdbx_strand_id
1 'polypeptide(L)'
;MSKPNARLTLQFSLDLRLPDDMAGRDHGALCRELCEALGTTVIKGLPAISTKQLAKAGVSLLAHHHHATVENFTVPVLDATTAARVAAHLTDDEIGVLCRDAAPQAPDAEPELLRYLRRQALAMVSEYRLVPCRLTVLQSSGASGQLDGRLNLTNGSVMLGEAFRKVRLKSDQGPIPVAVEGLGDTLRATLSGHTLSGPVLAVAVDELVPHRAHLIRLWQQT
;
A
#
# COMPACT_ATOMS: atom_id res chain seq x y z
N MET A 1 4.77 -10.45 58.76
CA MET A 1 5.37 -10.87 57.48
C MET A 1 5.03 -9.82 56.42
N SER A 2 6.00 -9.27 55.69
CA SER A 2 5.73 -8.30 54.63
C SER A 2 5.09 -9.01 53.43
N LYS A 3 4.05 -8.40 52.85
CA LYS A 3 3.46 -8.91 51.60
C LYS A 3 4.47 -8.72 50.46
N PRO A 4 4.58 -9.65 49.50
CA PRO A 4 5.51 -9.50 48.38
C PRO A 4 5.03 -8.38 47.46
N ASN A 5 5.91 -7.40 47.22
CA ASN A 5 5.70 -6.36 46.23
C ASN A 5 6.52 -6.71 44.98
N ALA A 6 5.92 -6.59 43.81
CA ALA A 6 6.58 -6.78 42.53
C ALA A 6 6.47 -5.50 41.69
N ARG A 7 7.50 -5.22 40.88
CA ARG A 7 7.48 -4.14 39.88
C ARG A 7 7.28 -4.77 38.51
N LEU A 8 6.24 -4.33 37.81
CA LEU A 8 5.98 -4.64 36.41
C LEU A 8 6.26 -3.39 35.57
N THR A 9 7.15 -3.52 34.58
CA THR A 9 7.44 -2.45 33.62
C THR A 9 6.88 -2.84 32.25
N LEU A 10 6.04 -1.99 31.68
CA LEU A 10 5.51 -2.12 30.33
C LEU A 10 5.99 -0.91 29.52
N GLN A 11 6.61 -1.15 28.37
CA GLN A 11 7.14 -0.11 27.50
C GLN A 11 6.38 -0.12 26.17
N PHE A 12 5.95 1.08 25.75
CA PHE A 12 5.28 1.31 24.48
C PHE A 12 6.03 2.44 23.76
N SER A 13 6.26 2.27 22.47
CA SER A 13 6.85 3.31 21.61
C SER A 13 5.82 3.77 20.59
N LEU A 14 5.79 5.07 20.31
CA LEU A 14 4.94 5.69 19.31
C LEU A 14 5.84 6.37 18.30
N ASP A 15 5.82 5.90 17.06
CA ASP A 15 6.51 6.55 15.95
C ASP A 15 5.58 7.62 15.37
N LEU A 16 5.92 8.88 15.63
CA LEU A 16 5.06 10.01 15.34
C LEU A 16 5.65 10.86 14.23
N ARG A 17 4.80 11.31 13.32
CA ARG A 17 5.14 12.38 12.39
C ARG A 17 4.76 13.71 13.02
N LEU A 18 5.76 14.54 13.30
CA LEU A 18 5.54 15.88 13.84
C LEU A 18 5.18 16.86 12.71
N PRO A 19 4.25 17.80 12.95
CA PRO A 19 4.03 18.93 12.04
C PRO A 19 5.25 19.88 12.03
N ASP A 20 5.40 20.65 10.94
CA ASP A 20 6.58 21.47 10.68
C ASP A 20 6.83 22.54 11.76
N ASP A 21 5.77 23.02 12.42
CA ASP A 21 5.85 23.98 13.53
C ASP A 21 6.40 23.36 14.83
N MET A 22 6.41 22.04 14.94
CA MET A 22 7.06 21.29 16.00
C MET A 22 8.49 20.88 15.62
N ALA A 23 8.88 21.00 14.35
CA ALA A 23 10.22 20.71 13.90
C ALA A 23 11.23 21.70 14.50
N GLY A 24 12.29 21.18 15.15
CA GLY A 24 13.35 21.98 15.77
C GLY A 24 13.10 22.38 17.23
N ARG A 25 11.98 21.98 17.85
CA ARG A 25 11.78 22.14 19.30
C ARG A 25 12.74 21.21 20.07
N ASP A 26 13.16 21.66 21.24
CA ASP A 26 13.97 20.83 22.13
C ASP A 26 13.15 19.69 22.75
N HIS A 27 13.85 18.70 23.30
CA HIS A 27 13.24 17.53 23.93
C HIS A 27 12.21 17.90 25.01
N GLY A 28 12.49 18.93 25.82
CA GLY A 28 11.61 19.33 26.92
C GLY A 28 10.29 19.92 26.42
N ALA A 29 10.34 20.76 25.39
CA ALA A 29 9.16 21.32 24.74
C ALA A 29 8.34 20.23 24.02
N LEU A 30 8.99 19.36 23.26
CA LEU A 30 8.32 18.24 22.58
C LEU A 30 7.63 17.29 23.56
N CYS A 31 8.30 16.88 24.64
CA CYS A 31 7.72 16.02 25.67
C CYS A 31 6.47 16.66 26.29
N ARG A 32 6.52 17.96 26.60
CA ARG A 32 5.40 18.68 27.20
C ARG A 32 4.20 18.71 26.25
N GLU A 33 4.40 19.16 25.03
CA GLU A 33 3.30 19.32 24.06
C GLU A 33 2.70 17.99 23.62
N LEU A 34 3.52 16.95 23.44
CA LEU A 34 3.01 15.62 23.12
C LEU A 34 2.25 15.02 24.31
N CYS A 35 2.71 15.23 25.54
CA CYS A 35 1.95 14.82 26.73
C CYS A 35 0.62 15.59 26.86
N GLU A 36 0.61 16.89 26.57
CA GLU A 36 -0.62 17.70 26.53
C GLU A 36 -1.59 17.23 25.44
N ALA A 37 -1.08 16.93 24.23
CA ALA A 37 -1.86 16.44 23.11
C ALA A 37 -2.45 15.04 23.34
N LEU A 38 -1.68 14.12 23.93
CA LEU A 38 -2.17 12.80 24.36
C LEU A 38 -3.24 12.91 25.46
N GLY A 39 -3.17 14.00 26.25
CA GLY A 39 -4.17 14.36 27.24
C GLY A 39 -4.29 13.39 28.41
N THR A 40 -5.25 13.66 29.28
CA THR A 40 -5.47 12.86 30.49
C THR A 40 -5.93 11.44 30.21
N THR A 41 -6.55 11.20 29.06
CA THR A 41 -7.09 9.88 28.70
C THR A 41 -5.97 8.85 28.54
N VAL A 42 -4.87 9.21 27.88
CA VAL A 42 -3.74 8.29 27.70
C VAL A 42 -2.92 8.20 28.99
N ILE A 43 -2.58 9.36 29.58
CA ILE A 43 -1.67 9.43 30.74
C ILE A 43 -2.31 8.87 32.02
N LYS A 44 -3.63 9.05 32.21
CA LYS A 44 -4.37 8.54 33.39
C LYS A 44 -5.25 7.33 33.08
N GLY A 45 -5.47 6.98 31.81
CA GLY A 45 -6.26 5.81 31.44
C GLY A 45 -5.58 4.49 31.77
N LEU A 46 -4.27 4.41 31.55
CA LEU A 46 -3.49 3.20 31.85
C LEU A 46 -3.61 2.77 33.33
N PRO A 47 -3.36 3.62 34.34
CA PRO A 47 -3.51 3.21 35.73
C PRO A 47 -4.95 2.80 36.09
N ALA A 48 -5.97 3.45 35.51
CA ALA A 48 -7.37 3.07 35.74
C ALA A 48 -7.69 1.67 35.19
N ILE A 49 -7.27 1.38 33.95
CA ILE A 49 -7.49 0.07 33.31
C ILE A 49 -6.67 -1.02 34.03
N SER A 50 -5.39 -0.77 34.30
CA SER A 50 -4.51 -1.71 34.99
C SER A 50 -5.02 -2.04 36.39
N THR A 51 -5.48 -1.05 37.16
CA THR A 51 -6.09 -1.29 38.48
C THR A 51 -7.30 -2.20 38.36
N LYS A 52 -8.21 -1.93 37.41
CA LYS A 52 -9.42 -2.74 37.20
C LYS A 52 -9.11 -4.17 36.79
N GLN A 53 -8.14 -4.39 35.90
CA GLN A 53 -7.81 -5.74 35.42
C GLN A 53 -6.99 -6.53 36.44
N LEU A 54 -5.99 -5.90 37.08
CA LEU A 54 -5.16 -6.54 38.10
C LEU A 54 -5.96 -6.88 39.36
N ALA A 55 -6.96 -6.07 39.72
CA ALA A 55 -7.86 -6.35 40.84
C ALA A 55 -8.63 -7.68 40.66
N LYS A 56 -8.95 -8.08 39.42
CA LYS A 56 -9.58 -9.39 39.14
C LYS A 56 -8.68 -10.56 39.56
N ALA A 57 -7.37 -10.36 39.59
CA ALA A 57 -6.38 -11.33 40.05
C ALA A 57 -5.92 -11.07 41.50
N GLY A 58 -6.61 -10.20 42.26
CA GLY A 58 -6.25 -9.85 43.63
C GLY A 58 -5.02 -8.94 43.76
N VAL A 59 -4.53 -8.37 42.66
CA VAL A 59 -3.36 -7.48 42.64
C VAL A 59 -3.82 -6.03 42.74
N SER A 60 -3.29 -5.31 43.73
CA SER A 60 -3.56 -3.88 43.93
C SER A 60 -2.42 -3.04 43.37
N LEU A 61 -2.76 -1.98 42.62
CA LEU A 61 -1.77 -1.02 42.14
C LEU A 61 -1.38 -0.06 43.28
N LEU A 62 -0.09 -0.03 43.63
CA LEU A 62 0.42 0.78 44.74
C LEU A 62 0.89 2.17 44.30
N ALA A 63 1.46 2.27 43.10
CA ALA A 63 1.94 3.51 42.51
C ALA A 63 1.96 3.38 40.99
N HIS A 64 1.83 4.52 40.30
CA HIS A 64 2.00 4.62 38.86
C HIS A 64 2.95 5.76 38.56
N HIS A 65 4.03 5.44 37.84
CA HIS A 65 4.97 6.42 37.32
C HIS A 65 4.89 6.35 35.81
N HIS A 66 4.77 7.50 35.15
CA HIS A 66 4.92 7.61 33.71
C HIS A 66 6.14 8.47 33.43
N HIS A 67 6.89 8.09 32.41
CA HIS A 67 8.02 8.85 31.91
C HIS A 67 7.83 9.00 30.41
N ALA A 68 7.89 10.23 29.92
CA ALA A 68 7.84 10.52 28.50
C ALA A 68 9.24 10.92 28.04
N THR A 69 9.70 10.26 26.99
CA THR A 69 10.94 10.59 26.30
C THR A 69 10.62 10.72 24.82
N VAL A 70 11.06 11.81 24.21
CA VAL A 70 10.95 12.02 22.77
C VAL A 70 12.33 11.99 22.17
N GLU A 71 12.54 11.09 21.23
CA GLU A 71 13.74 11.05 20.41
C GLU A 71 13.36 11.51 19.01
N ASN A 72 14.04 12.55 18.52
CA ASN A 72 13.93 12.93 17.12
C ASN A 72 14.79 11.95 16.33
N PHE A 73 14.16 11.12 15.52
CA PHE A 73 14.85 10.28 14.55
C PHE A 73 14.47 10.72 13.15
N THR A 74 15.46 10.72 12.26
CA THR A 74 15.24 10.92 10.84
C THR A 74 14.88 9.58 10.21
N VAL A 75 13.70 9.52 9.61
CA VAL A 75 13.29 8.37 8.79
C VAL A 75 14.00 8.47 7.43
N PRO A 76 14.54 7.36 6.88
CA PRO A 76 15.13 7.36 5.55
C PRO A 76 14.12 7.80 4.50
N VAL A 77 14.58 8.63 3.56
CA VAL A 77 13.74 9.05 2.43
C VAL A 77 13.66 7.90 1.44
N LEU A 78 12.47 7.37 1.22
CA LEU A 78 12.23 6.38 0.19
C LEU A 78 12.23 7.03 -1.20
N ASP A 79 12.98 6.43 -2.12
CA ASP A 79 13.06 6.87 -3.50
C ASP A 79 11.71 6.65 -4.22
N ALA A 80 11.18 7.74 -4.77
CA ALA A 80 9.93 7.75 -5.53
C ALA A 80 10.01 6.86 -6.78
N THR A 81 11.19 6.72 -7.39
CA THR A 81 11.39 5.85 -8.56
C THR A 81 11.19 4.39 -8.18
N THR A 82 11.73 3.98 -7.03
CA THR A 82 11.56 2.64 -6.46
C THR A 82 10.10 2.35 -6.12
N ALA A 83 9.39 3.30 -5.52
CA ALA A 83 7.96 3.17 -5.26
C ALA A 83 7.14 3.07 -6.56
N ALA A 84 7.44 3.89 -7.57
CA ALA A 84 6.75 3.88 -8.86
C ALA A 84 6.89 2.55 -9.62
N ARG A 85 8.01 1.83 -9.45
CA ARG A 85 8.22 0.48 -10.04
C ARG A 85 7.15 -0.52 -9.60
N VAL A 86 6.67 -0.44 -8.37
CA VAL A 86 5.69 -1.40 -7.82
C VAL A 86 4.28 -0.84 -7.74
N ALA A 87 4.11 0.46 -7.96
CA ALA A 87 2.86 1.17 -7.79
C ALA A 87 2.49 1.96 -9.06
N ALA A 88 2.55 1.30 -10.22
CA ALA A 88 2.24 1.90 -11.52
C ALA A 88 0.83 2.54 -11.64
N HIS A 89 -0.07 2.22 -10.73
CA HIS A 89 -1.44 2.74 -10.66
C HIS A 89 -1.58 4.02 -9.83
N LEU A 90 -0.59 4.38 -9.03
CA LEU A 90 -0.63 5.58 -8.21
C LEU A 90 -0.18 6.80 -9.03
N THR A 91 -0.81 7.95 -8.78
CA THR A 91 -0.38 9.28 -9.25
C THR A 91 0.92 9.72 -8.55
N ASP A 92 1.57 10.78 -9.03
CA ASP A 92 2.83 11.25 -8.43
C ASP A 92 2.65 11.72 -6.99
N ASP A 93 1.53 12.38 -6.70
CA ASP A 93 1.18 12.82 -5.36
C ASP A 93 0.97 11.63 -4.41
N GLU A 94 0.28 10.60 -4.88
CA GLU A 94 0.06 9.36 -4.12
C GLU A 94 1.34 8.56 -3.92
N ILE A 95 2.26 8.54 -4.89
CA ILE A 95 3.61 8.00 -4.69
C ILE A 95 4.33 8.77 -3.58
N GLY A 96 4.19 10.09 -3.55
CA GLY A 96 4.71 10.92 -2.47
C GLY A 96 4.12 10.56 -1.11
N VAL A 97 2.82 10.28 -1.04
CA VAL A 97 2.16 9.81 0.21
C VAL A 97 2.69 8.43 0.60
N LEU A 98 2.73 7.48 -0.34
CA LEU A 98 3.25 6.13 -0.13
C LEU A 98 4.67 6.15 0.45
N CYS A 99 5.58 6.90 -0.17
CA CYS A 99 6.96 6.99 0.30
C CYS A 99 7.04 7.54 1.72
N ARG A 100 6.21 8.53 2.08
CA ARG A 100 6.25 9.12 3.42
C ARG A 100 5.70 8.19 4.49
N ASP A 101 4.58 7.52 4.20
CA ASP A 101 3.88 6.71 5.20
C ASP A 101 4.53 5.33 5.37
N ALA A 102 5.16 4.80 4.31
CA ALA A 102 5.86 3.52 4.33
C ALA A 102 7.27 3.61 4.91
N ALA A 103 7.92 4.78 4.86
CA ALA A 103 9.32 4.95 5.25
C ALA A 103 9.67 4.49 6.68
N PRO A 104 8.85 4.72 7.72
CA PRO A 104 9.21 4.35 9.10
C PRO A 104 9.39 2.84 9.32
N GLN A 105 8.76 2.01 8.50
CA GLN A 105 8.77 0.55 8.63
C GLN A 105 9.35 -0.14 7.38
N ALA A 106 10.04 0.62 6.54
CA ALA A 106 10.61 0.13 5.30
C ALA A 106 11.74 -0.89 5.59
N PRO A 107 11.67 -2.12 5.03
CA PRO A 107 12.77 -3.08 5.12
C PRO A 107 14.00 -2.58 4.35
N ASP A 108 15.20 -2.90 4.84
CA ASP A 108 16.46 -2.51 4.20
C ASP A 108 16.76 -3.29 2.91
N ALA A 109 16.32 -4.55 2.83
CA ALA A 109 16.59 -5.41 1.69
C ALA A 109 15.66 -5.07 0.51
N GLU A 110 16.21 -4.72 -0.66
CA GLU A 110 15.44 -4.28 -1.83
C GLU A 110 14.27 -5.23 -2.20
N PRO A 111 14.43 -6.57 -2.27
CA PRO A 111 13.31 -7.45 -2.61
C PRO A 111 12.17 -7.41 -1.59
N GLU A 112 12.48 -7.19 -0.32
CA GLU A 112 11.50 -7.06 0.76
C GLU A 112 10.84 -5.68 0.74
N LEU A 113 11.62 -4.64 0.49
CA LEU A 113 11.14 -3.28 0.30
C LEU A 113 10.12 -3.20 -0.85
N LEU A 114 10.44 -3.75 -2.02
CA LEU A 114 9.53 -3.76 -3.17
C LEU A 114 8.21 -4.48 -2.84
N ARG A 115 8.27 -5.61 -2.14
CA ARG A 115 7.07 -6.35 -1.71
C ARG A 115 6.26 -5.57 -0.67
N TYR A 116 6.94 -4.93 0.27
CA TYR A 116 6.33 -4.10 1.30
C TYR A 116 5.62 -2.89 0.67
N LEU A 117 6.30 -2.12 -0.18
CA LEU A 117 5.74 -0.98 -0.89
C LEU A 117 4.58 -1.39 -1.78
N ARG A 118 4.66 -2.53 -2.46
CA ARG A 118 3.55 -3.07 -3.25
C ARG A 118 2.30 -3.29 -2.39
N ARG A 119 2.44 -3.87 -1.20
CA ARG A 119 1.30 -4.10 -0.29
C ARG A 119 0.70 -2.79 0.20
N GLN A 120 1.55 -1.83 0.58
CA GLN A 120 1.08 -0.51 1.02
C GLN A 120 0.34 0.22 -0.11
N ALA A 121 0.91 0.23 -1.32
CA ALA A 121 0.28 0.83 -2.50
C ALA A 121 -1.12 0.24 -2.78
N LEU A 122 -1.24 -1.09 -2.72
CA LEU A 122 -2.53 -1.78 -2.92
C LEU A 122 -3.56 -1.47 -1.82
N ALA A 123 -3.11 -1.12 -0.60
CA ALA A 123 -4.00 -0.75 0.50
C ALA A 123 -4.47 0.71 0.44
N MET A 124 -3.72 1.58 -0.24
CA MET A 124 -4.04 3.01 -0.34
C MET A 124 -5.27 3.30 -1.20
N VAL A 125 -5.49 2.49 -2.24
CA VAL A 125 -6.53 2.76 -3.25
C VAL A 125 -7.43 1.54 -3.39
N SER A 126 -8.72 1.70 -3.05
CA SER A 126 -9.72 0.63 -3.12
C SER A 126 -10.48 0.57 -4.45
N GLU A 127 -10.36 1.60 -5.28
CA GLU A 127 -11.02 1.68 -6.59
C GLU A 127 -10.25 0.97 -7.71
N TYR A 128 -10.99 0.54 -8.73
CA TYR A 128 -10.39 0.01 -9.96
C TYR A 128 -10.01 1.14 -10.90
N ARG A 129 -8.71 1.27 -11.17
CA ARG A 129 -8.18 2.23 -12.14
C ARG A 129 -8.10 1.58 -13.50
N LEU A 130 -9.13 1.81 -14.32
CA LEU A 130 -9.34 1.13 -15.59
C LEU A 130 -9.12 2.06 -16.77
N VAL A 131 -8.29 1.65 -17.72
CA VAL A 131 -8.13 2.34 -19.02
C VAL A 131 -8.68 1.48 -20.16
N PRO A 132 -9.40 2.06 -21.14
CA PRO A 132 -9.81 1.31 -22.34
C PRO A 132 -8.60 0.76 -23.09
N CYS A 133 -8.71 -0.47 -23.59
CA CYS A 133 -7.67 -1.08 -24.40
C CYS A 133 -8.25 -2.03 -25.46
N ARG A 134 -7.44 -2.34 -26.48
CA ARG A 134 -7.76 -3.32 -27.53
C ARG A 134 -6.71 -4.40 -27.59
N LEU A 135 -7.13 -5.65 -27.68
CA LEU A 135 -6.24 -6.80 -27.80
C LEU A 135 -6.29 -7.35 -29.21
N THR A 136 -5.13 -7.72 -29.75
CA THR A 136 -5.02 -8.49 -30.99
C THR A 136 -4.75 -9.94 -30.63
N VAL A 137 -5.70 -10.85 -30.91
CA VAL A 137 -5.67 -12.24 -30.45
C VAL A 137 -5.84 -13.24 -31.58
N LEU A 138 -5.35 -14.44 -31.36
CA LEU A 138 -5.72 -15.65 -32.10
C LEU A 138 -6.75 -16.45 -31.30
N GLN A 139 -7.85 -16.78 -31.94
CA GLN A 139 -8.86 -17.68 -31.40
C GLN A 139 -8.43 -19.14 -31.55
N SER A 140 -9.04 -20.06 -30.79
CA SER A 140 -8.74 -21.50 -30.90
C SER A 140 -9.06 -22.08 -32.29
N SER A 141 -9.90 -21.42 -33.08
CA SER A 141 -10.16 -21.75 -34.49
C SER A 141 -9.01 -21.38 -35.43
N GLY A 142 -8.01 -20.64 -34.96
CA GLY A 142 -6.92 -20.07 -35.77
C GLY A 142 -7.25 -18.70 -36.37
N ALA A 143 -8.49 -18.21 -36.24
CA ALA A 143 -8.86 -16.87 -36.71
C ALA A 143 -8.22 -15.77 -35.85
N SER A 144 -7.70 -14.74 -36.50
CA SER A 144 -7.29 -13.50 -35.82
C SER A 144 -8.51 -12.63 -35.52
N GLY A 145 -8.51 -11.96 -34.37
CA GLY A 145 -9.58 -11.06 -33.97
C GLY A 145 -9.08 -9.93 -33.08
N GLN A 146 -9.89 -8.87 -32.99
CA GLN A 146 -9.70 -7.80 -32.03
C GLN A 146 -10.77 -7.88 -30.95
N LEU A 147 -10.34 -7.69 -29.70
CA LEU A 147 -11.24 -7.68 -28.53
C LEU A 147 -11.08 -6.33 -27.81
N ASP A 148 -12.19 -5.66 -27.57
CA ASP A 148 -12.20 -4.50 -26.67
C ASP A 148 -12.21 -4.97 -25.21
N GLY A 149 -11.45 -4.26 -24.38
CA GLY A 149 -11.35 -4.53 -22.94
C GLY A 149 -11.00 -3.28 -22.14
N ARG A 150 -10.82 -3.49 -20.84
CA ARG A 150 -10.30 -2.48 -19.92
C ARG A 150 -9.10 -3.03 -19.16
N LEU A 151 -7.97 -2.35 -19.26
CA LEU A 151 -6.76 -2.68 -18.52
C LEU A 151 -6.83 -2.06 -17.12
N ASN A 152 -6.70 -2.89 -16.10
CA ASN A 152 -6.62 -2.48 -14.71
C ASN A 152 -5.17 -2.14 -14.35
N LEU A 153 -4.91 -0.86 -14.09
CA LEU A 153 -3.56 -0.37 -13.76
C LEU A 153 -3.07 -0.93 -12.42
N THR A 154 -3.99 -1.25 -11.50
CA THR A 154 -3.65 -1.71 -10.14
C THR A 154 -2.92 -3.04 -10.18
N ASN A 155 -3.41 -4.02 -10.94
CA ASN A 155 -2.89 -5.40 -10.96
C ASN A 155 -2.53 -5.92 -12.36
N GLY A 156 -2.69 -5.11 -13.40
CA GLY A 156 -2.41 -5.48 -14.79
C GLY A 156 -3.45 -6.37 -15.45
N SER A 157 -4.53 -6.75 -14.76
CA SER A 157 -5.57 -7.59 -15.36
C SER A 157 -6.31 -6.88 -16.49
N VAL A 158 -6.64 -7.61 -17.54
CA VAL A 158 -7.44 -7.10 -18.66
C VAL A 158 -8.84 -7.69 -18.60
N MET A 159 -9.82 -6.82 -18.39
CA MET A 159 -11.23 -7.18 -18.26
C MET A 159 -11.90 -7.05 -19.62
N LEU A 160 -12.37 -8.16 -20.19
CA LEU A 160 -13.08 -8.15 -21.47
C LEU A 160 -14.57 -7.83 -21.27
N GLY A 161 -15.17 -7.21 -22.29
CA GLY A 161 -16.61 -6.99 -22.35
C GLY A 161 -17.41 -8.29 -22.40
N GLU A 162 -18.71 -8.22 -22.06
CA GLU A 162 -19.58 -9.40 -21.97
C GLU A 162 -19.65 -10.21 -23.27
N ALA A 163 -19.61 -9.52 -24.41
CA ALA A 163 -19.60 -10.12 -25.74
C ALA A 163 -18.44 -11.10 -25.97
N PHE A 164 -17.33 -10.93 -25.24
CA PHE A 164 -16.10 -11.69 -25.46
C PHE A 164 -15.84 -12.77 -24.39
N ARG A 165 -16.71 -12.91 -23.38
CA ARG A 165 -16.55 -13.91 -22.30
C ARG A 165 -16.50 -15.36 -22.82
N LYS A 166 -17.19 -15.64 -23.93
CA LYS A 166 -17.25 -17.00 -24.52
C LYS A 166 -16.15 -17.26 -25.55
N VAL A 167 -15.33 -16.26 -25.87
CA VAL A 167 -14.27 -16.40 -26.87
C VAL A 167 -13.17 -17.30 -26.30
N ARG A 168 -12.89 -18.40 -27.00
CA ARG A 168 -11.76 -19.27 -26.69
C ARG A 168 -10.53 -18.80 -27.45
N LEU A 169 -9.51 -18.44 -26.69
CA LEU A 169 -8.22 -17.97 -27.19
C LEU A 169 -7.27 -19.16 -27.36
N LYS A 170 -6.42 -19.08 -28.38
CA LYS A 170 -5.35 -20.06 -28.61
C LYS A 170 -4.32 -19.97 -27.47
N SER A 171 -4.03 -21.08 -26.80
CA SER A 171 -3.19 -21.11 -25.58
C SER A 171 -1.69 -20.93 -25.86
N ASP A 172 -1.23 -21.30 -27.06
CA ASP A 172 0.16 -21.26 -27.51
C ASP A 172 0.49 -20.02 -28.37
N GLN A 173 -0.37 -19.00 -28.39
CA GLN A 173 -0.19 -17.83 -29.26
C GLN A 173 0.93 -16.85 -28.82
N GLY A 174 1.63 -17.15 -27.72
CA GLY A 174 2.63 -16.24 -27.14
C GLY A 174 2.00 -14.99 -26.51
N PRO A 175 2.80 -13.93 -26.29
CA PRO A 175 2.31 -12.68 -25.71
C PRO A 175 1.26 -12.00 -26.62
N ILE A 176 0.15 -11.59 -26.03
CA ILE A 176 -0.97 -10.95 -26.71
C ILE A 176 -0.75 -9.43 -26.71
N PRO A 177 -0.64 -8.78 -27.88
CA PRO A 177 -0.52 -7.32 -27.96
C PRO A 177 -1.77 -6.62 -27.42
N VAL A 178 -1.56 -5.66 -26.52
CA VAL A 178 -2.57 -4.78 -25.93
C VAL A 178 -2.26 -3.35 -26.35
N ALA A 179 -3.10 -2.80 -27.21
CA ALA A 179 -3.04 -1.41 -27.62
C ALA A 179 -3.84 -0.54 -26.64
N VAL A 180 -3.21 0.53 -26.16
CA VAL A 180 -3.85 1.59 -25.36
C VAL A 180 -3.76 2.88 -26.17
N GLU A 181 -4.84 3.66 -26.18
CA GLU A 181 -4.90 4.89 -26.97
C GLU A 181 -3.78 5.87 -26.59
N GLY A 182 -3.10 6.41 -27.60
CA GLY A 182 -2.02 7.39 -27.43
C GLY A 182 -0.71 6.83 -26.87
N LEU A 183 -0.61 5.53 -26.60
CA LEU A 183 0.57 4.95 -25.97
C LEU A 183 1.78 4.82 -26.92
N GLY A 184 1.55 4.85 -28.23
CA GLY A 184 2.60 4.70 -29.27
C GLY A 184 3.15 3.28 -29.41
N ASP A 185 3.21 2.54 -28.29
CA ASP A 185 3.62 1.14 -28.18
C ASP A 185 2.46 0.22 -27.77
N THR A 186 2.66 -1.09 -27.94
CA THR A 186 1.76 -2.14 -27.43
C THR A 186 2.33 -2.82 -26.20
N LEU A 187 1.52 -2.93 -25.15
CA LEU A 187 1.82 -3.74 -23.98
C LEU A 187 1.63 -5.23 -24.31
N ARG A 188 2.26 -6.12 -23.56
CA ARG A 188 2.15 -7.57 -23.75
C ARG A 188 1.35 -8.21 -22.62
N ALA A 189 0.19 -8.73 -22.95
CA ALA A 189 -0.60 -9.54 -22.03
C ALA A 189 -0.21 -11.02 -22.15
N THR A 190 -0.25 -11.72 -21.02
CA THR A 190 -0.15 -13.18 -20.96
C THR A 190 -1.53 -13.77 -20.72
N LEU A 191 -1.84 -14.86 -21.40
CA LEU A 191 -3.03 -15.68 -21.16
C LEU A 191 -2.69 -16.76 -20.12
N SER A 192 -3.26 -16.67 -18.92
CA SER A 192 -3.01 -17.66 -17.85
C SER A 192 -4.04 -18.80 -17.82
N GLY A 193 -5.11 -18.70 -18.61
CA GLY A 193 -6.14 -19.72 -18.73
C GLY A 193 -7.51 -19.15 -19.01
N HIS A 194 -8.55 -19.94 -18.73
CA HIS A 194 -9.95 -19.56 -18.90
C HIS A 194 -10.73 -19.88 -17.64
N THR A 195 -11.55 -18.93 -17.20
CA THR A 195 -12.54 -19.12 -16.13
C THR A 195 -13.95 -19.11 -16.71
N LEU A 196 -14.95 -19.29 -15.84
CA LEU A 196 -16.36 -19.13 -16.21
C LEU A 196 -16.69 -17.74 -16.76
N SER A 197 -15.91 -16.72 -16.40
CA SER A 197 -16.07 -15.34 -16.87
C SER A 197 -15.25 -15.01 -18.12
N GLY A 198 -14.49 -15.95 -18.67
CA GLY A 198 -13.73 -15.80 -19.91
C GLY A 198 -12.22 -15.99 -19.75
N PRO A 199 -11.42 -15.57 -20.75
CA PRO A 199 -9.96 -15.69 -20.69
C PRO A 199 -9.38 -14.79 -19.59
N VAL A 200 -8.40 -15.31 -18.86
CA VAL A 200 -7.65 -14.58 -17.83
C VAL A 200 -6.40 -14.00 -18.46
N LEU A 201 -6.42 -12.68 -18.66
CA LEU A 201 -5.39 -11.92 -19.34
C LEU A 201 -4.76 -10.93 -18.36
N ALA A 202 -3.43 -10.86 -18.33
CA ALA A 202 -2.72 -9.92 -17.48
C ALA A 202 -1.47 -9.36 -18.17
N VAL A 203 -1.29 -8.05 -18.08
CA VAL A 203 -0.04 -7.34 -18.38
C VAL A 203 0.80 -7.31 -17.10
N ALA A 204 2.09 -7.59 -17.19
CA ALA A 204 2.97 -7.52 -16.03
C ALA A 204 3.05 -6.07 -15.51
N VAL A 205 3.09 -5.89 -14.18
CA VAL A 205 3.18 -4.53 -13.59
C VAL A 205 4.43 -3.80 -14.09
N ASP A 206 5.56 -4.50 -14.19
CA ASP A 206 6.82 -3.94 -14.70
C ASP A 206 6.71 -3.42 -16.14
N GLU A 207 5.77 -3.95 -16.92
CA GLU A 207 5.49 -3.48 -18.29
C GLU A 207 4.61 -2.23 -18.31
N LEU A 208 3.87 -1.95 -17.24
CA LEU A 208 3.10 -0.71 -17.10
C LEU A 208 3.98 0.48 -16.66
N VAL A 209 5.06 0.21 -15.92
CA VAL A 209 5.90 1.24 -15.29
C VAL A 209 6.45 2.27 -16.29
N PRO A 210 7.04 1.90 -17.45
CA PRO A 210 7.56 2.86 -18.42
C PRO A 210 6.48 3.80 -18.97
N HIS A 211 5.23 3.37 -18.92
CA HIS A 211 4.08 4.02 -19.51
C HIS A 211 3.17 4.70 -18.49
N ARG A 212 3.54 4.64 -17.20
CA ARG A 212 2.73 5.08 -16.06
C ARG A 212 2.13 6.48 -16.25
N ALA A 213 2.96 7.47 -16.60
CA ALA A 213 2.49 8.85 -16.74
C ALA A 213 1.37 9.00 -17.77
N HIS A 214 1.44 8.25 -18.88
CA HIS A 214 0.41 8.25 -19.91
C HIS A 214 -0.85 7.49 -19.45
N LEU A 215 -0.67 6.31 -18.86
CA LEU A 215 -1.77 5.47 -18.38
C LEU A 215 -2.59 6.16 -17.28
N ILE A 216 -1.92 6.83 -16.33
CA ILE A 216 -2.57 7.61 -15.28
C ILE A 216 -3.37 8.78 -15.87
N ARG A 217 -2.78 9.51 -16.83
CA ARG A 217 -3.46 10.62 -17.50
C ARG A 217 -4.73 10.15 -18.22
N LEU A 218 -4.65 9.03 -18.93
CA LEU A 218 -5.78 8.45 -19.64
C LEU A 218 -6.88 8.02 -18.65
N TRP A 219 -6.51 7.39 -17.54
CA TRP A 219 -7.45 7.02 -16.49
C TRP A 219 -8.15 8.24 -15.89
N GLN A 220 -7.44 9.33 -15.62
CA GLN A 220 -8.02 10.56 -15.07
C GLN A 220 -8.97 11.29 -16.04
N GLN A 221 -8.97 10.91 -17.32
CA GLN A 221 -9.86 11.45 -18.37
C GLN A 221 -11.08 10.57 -18.65
N THR A 222 -11.14 9.38 -18.04
CA THR A 222 -12.18 8.37 -18.28
C THR A 222 -13.30 8.46 -17.26
#